data_AF-A0A922ML28-F1
#
_entry.id   AF-A0A922ML28-F1
#
_cell.length_a   1.000
_cell.length_b   1.000
_cell.length_c   1.000
_cell.angle_alpha   90.00
_cell.angle_beta   90.00
_cell.angle_gamma   90.00
#
_symmetry.space_group_name_H-M   'P 1'
#
loop_
_entity.id
_entity.type
_entity.pdbx_description
1 polymer ?
#
loop_
_entity_poly.entity_id
_entity_poly.type
_entity_poly.pdbx_seq_one_letter_code
_entity_poly.pdbx_strand_id
1 'polypeptide(L)'
;MHHTLFLVIFLYNLLYSQSLYQVPRLRDTSNNVNGVTDDTLLDQPSCSRLNGVCAVIGNCPPGTRIELRGLCPDEEQYGMECCIPFLSIPALQAPFFELPCMRIGGTCAKAFACPTGTRVGRKGLCPDQQELGIECCRPTNTEKTCIFINGVCMASADECPEIMQIEGTSDCKHDEICCIYNQ
;
A
#
# COMPACT_ATOMS: atom_id res chain seq x y z
N MET A 1 -44.07 14.40 -16.44
CA MET A 1 -43.70 13.05 -16.89
C MET A 1 -42.16 12.89 -17.00
N HIS A 2 -41.39 13.27 -15.97
CA HIS A 2 -39.92 13.20 -15.99
C HIS A 2 -39.32 12.43 -14.79
N HIS A 3 -40.14 12.08 -13.79
CA HIS A 3 -39.68 11.35 -12.60
C HIS A 3 -39.60 9.83 -12.79
N THR A 4 -40.33 9.26 -13.74
CA THR A 4 -40.34 7.82 -13.99
C THR A 4 -39.10 7.32 -14.73
N LEU A 5 -38.43 8.18 -15.51
CA LEU A 5 -37.24 7.80 -16.27
C LEU A 5 -35.98 7.64 -15.38
N PHE A 6 -35.87 8.44 -14.32
CA PHE A 6 -34.74 8.39 -13.38
C PHE A 6 -34.71 7.10 -12.55
N LEU A 7 -35.87 6.56 -12.17
CA LEU A 7 -35.95 5.31 -11.42
C LEU A 7 -35.57 4.09 -12.26
N VAL A 8 -35.86 4.09 -13.56
CA VAL A 8 -35.49 2.99 -14.46
C VAL A 8 -33.98 2.93 -14.67
N ILE A 9 -33.30 4.08 -14.78
CA ILE A 9 -31.83 4.14 -14.95
C ILE A 9 -31.11 3.72 -13.66
N PHE A 10 -31.61 4.11 -12.49
CA PHE A 10 -31.02 3.70 -11.21
C PHE A 10 -31.14 2.19 -10.96
N LEU A 11 -32.28 1.58 -11.32
CA LEU A 11 -32.46 0.13 -11.20
C LEU A 11 -31.61 -0.66 -12.21
N TYR A 12 -31.38 -0.13 -13.42
CA TYR A 12 -30.52 -0.77 -14.42
C TYR A 12 -29.04 -0.80 -13.96
N ASN A 13 -28.56 0.25 -13.29
CA ASN A 13 -27.18 0.33 -12.78
C ASN A 13 -26.95 -0.53 -11.51
N LEU A 14 -27.98 -0.72 -10.68
CA LEU A 14 -27.92 -1.61 -9.51
C LEU A 14 -27.92 -3.11 -9.89
N LEU A 15 -28.53 -3.47 -11.02
CA LEU A 15 -28.48 -4.84 -11.54
C LEU A 15 -27.17 -5.17 -12.28
N TYR A 16 -26.49 -4.17 -12.86
CA TYR A 16 -25.24 -4.41 -13.60
C TYR A 16 -23.99 -4.51 -12.71
N SER A 17 -24.03 -3.94 -11.51
CA SER A 17 -22.90 -3.94 -10.57
C SER A 17 -22.69 -5.27 -9.82
N GLN A 18 -23.63 -6.21 -9.92
CA GLN A 18 -23.46 -7.57 -9.35
C GLN A 18 -22.78 -8.57 -10.31
N SER A 19 -22.48 -8.19 -11.57
CA SER A 19 -21.98 -9.14 -12.57
C SER A 19 -20.45 -9.23 -12.70
N LEU A 20 -19.66 -8.40 -12.01
CA LEU A 20 -18.19 -8.40 -12.11
C LEU A 20 -17.44 -9.01 -10.92
N TYR A 21 -18.16 -9.60 -9.96
CA TYR A 21 -17.58 -10.43 -8.89
C TYR A 21 -18.00 -11.89 -9.04
N GLN A 22 -17.65 -12.51 -10.17
CA GLN A 22 -17.59 -13.96 -10.25
C GLN A 22 -16.12 -14.38 -10.30
N VAL A 23 -15.53 -14.51 -9.10
CA VAL A 23 -14.42 -15.44 -8.90
C VAL A 23 -14.97 -16.83 -9.22
N PRO A 24 -14.32 -17.65 -10.06
CA PRO A 24 -14.75 -19.03 -10.23
C PRO A 24 -14.72 -19.72 -8.87
N ARG A 25 -15.90 -20.08 -8.33
CA ARG A 25 -15.99 -21.05 -7.25
C ARG A 25 -15.37 -22.33 -7.78
N LEU A 26 -14.19 -22.67 -7.27
CA LEU A 26 -13.71 -24.04 -7.34
C LEU A 26 -14.81 -24.92 -6.76
N ARG A 27 -15.28 -25.81 -7.62
CA ARG A 27 -16.34 -26.77 -7.37
C ARG A 27 -15.84 -27.70 -6.28
N ASP A 28 -16.33 -27.53 -5.06
CA ASP A 28 -16.28 -28.57 -4.04
C ASP A 28 -17.07 -29.77 -4.57
N THR A 29 -16.38 -30.73 -5.19
CA THR A 29 -16.92 -32.07 -5.37
C THR A 29 -16.90 -32.78 -4.03
N SER A 30 -17.86 -32.43 -3.17
CA SER A 30 -18.27 -33.28 -2.05
C SER A 30 -19.61 -33.91 -2.42
N ASN A 31 -19.55 -35.02 -3.17
CA ASN A 31 -20.68 -35.93 -3.31
C ASN A 31 -20.57 -37.01 -2.24
N ASN A 32 -21.46 -36.85 -1.27
CA ASN A 32 -21.83 -37.69 -0.15
C ASN A 32 -22.03 -39.18 -0.51
N VAL A 33 -21.30 -40.08 0.15
CA VAL A 33 -21.73 -41.48 0.40
C VAL A 33 -21.20 -41.92 1.77
N ASN A 34 -22.12 -42.02 2.74
CA ASN A 34 -22.16 -42.95 3.87
C ASN A 34 -20.89 -43.20 4.72
N GLY A 35 -20.88 -42.57 5.91
CA GLY A 35 -20.36 -43.14 7.16
C GLY A 35 -18.84 -43.33 7.28
N VAL A 36 -18.40 -43.43 8.53
CA VAL A 36 -17.05 -43.85 8.98
C VAL A 36 -16.06 -42.70 9.21
N THR A 37 -16.00 -42.31 10.49
CA THR A 37 -14.86 -41.84 11.31
C THR A 37 -13.81 -40.88 10.71
N ASP A 38 -13.82 -39.66 11.25
CA ASP A 38 -12.68 -38.99 11.92
C ASP A 38 -11.28 -39.57 11.63
N ASP A 39 -10.58 -39.01 10.62
CA ASP A 39 -9.12 -38.94 10.45
C ASP A 39 -8.79 -38.58 8.98
N THR A 40 -8.79 -37.29 8.62
CA THR A 40 -8.16 -36.81 7.37
C THR A 40 -7.61 -35.39 7.56
N LEU A 41 -6.65 -35.28 8.48
CA LEU A 41 -5.74 -34.14 8.61
C LEU A 41 -4.43 -34.42 7.82
N LEU A 42 -4.54 -34.86 6.56
CA LEU A 42 -3.40 -35.09 5.68
C LEU A 42 -3.57 -34.31 4.37
N ASP A 43 -2.49 -33.59 4.01
CA ASP A 43 -2.28 -32.80 2.79
C ASP A 43 -2.97 -31.44 2.66
N GLN A 44 -2.73 -30.55 3.64
CA GLN A 44 -2.72 -29.12 3.32
C GLN A 44 -1.42 -28.77 2.57
N PRO A 45 -1.49 -28.14 1.38
CA PRO A 45 -0.33 -27.75 0.61
C PRO A 45 0.53 -26.73 1.36
N SER A 46 1.85 -26.77 1.14
CA SER A 46 2.83 -25.95 1.86
C SER A 46 2.53 -24.45 1.78
N CYS A 47 1.96 -23.98 0.67
CA CYS A 47 1.51 -22.59 0.51
C CYS A 47 0.42 -22.21 1.53
N SER A 48 -0.54 -23.10 1.78
CA SER A 48 -1.61 -22.86 2.76
C SER A 48 -1.09 -22.82 4.20
N ARG A 49 -0.02 -23.55 4.51
CA ARG A 49 0.67 -23.47 5.83
C ARG A 49 1.32 -22.10 6.06
N LEU A 50 1.67 -21.40 4.98
CA LEU A 50 2.18 -20.03 5.02
C LEU A 50 1.04 -18.98 4.96
N ASN A 51 -0.22 -19.41 5.15
CA ASN A 51 -1.42 -18.60 4.93
C ASN A 51 -1.46 -17.97 3.52
N GLY A 52 -0.85 -18.63 2.55
CA GLY A 52 -0.84 -18.25 1.13
C GLY A 52 -1.94 -18.93 0.34
N VAL A 53 -2.18 -18.40 -0.85
CA VAL A 53 -3.11 -18.93 -1.85
C VAL A 53 -2.33 -19.24 -3.12
N CYS A 54 -2.52 -20.43 -3.68
CA CYS A 54 -1.96 -20.79 -4.97
C CYS A 54 -2.71 -20.07 -6.09
N ALA A 55 -1.98 -19.35 -6.93
CA ALA A 55 -2.52 -18.68 -8.11
C ALA A 55 -1.69 -19.03 -9.35
N VAL A 56 -2.23 -18.81 -10.54
CA VAL A 56 -1.47 -18.95 -11.79
C VAL A 56 -0.35 -17.91 -11.85
N ILE A 57 0.81 -18.26 -12.41
CA ILE A 57 1.95 -17.36 -12.60
C ILE A 57 1.49 -16.03 -13.22
N GLY A 58 1.85 -14.93 -12.56
CA GLY A 58 1.51 -13.56 -12.98
C GLY A 58 0.22 -13.01 -12.37
N ASN A 59 -0.55 -13.82 -11.64
CA ASN A 59 -1.77 -13.38 -10.95
C ASN A 59 -1.53 -13.01 -9.48
N CYS A 60 -0.30 -13.13 -8.96
CA CYS A 60 0.01 -12.57 -7.65
C CYS A 60 -0.01 -11.03 -7.69
N PRO A 61 -0.67 -10.37 -6.72
CA PRO A 61 -0.50 -8.94 -6.50
C PRO A 61 0.98 -8.55 -6.30
N PRO A 62 1.40 -7.34 -6.71
CA PRO A 62 2.78 -6.89 -6.53
C PRO A 62 3.25 -7.04 -5.08
N GLY A 63 4.40 -7.70 -4.89
CA GLY A 63 5.00 -7.91 -3.57
C GLY A 63 4.40 -9.06 -2.73
N THR A 64 3.50 -9.87 -3.26
CA THR A 64 2.91 -11.03 -2.55
C THR A 64 3.46 -12.38 -2.99
N ARG A 65 4.22 -12.41 -4.09
CA ARG A 65 4.82 -13.63 -4.66
C ARG A 65 5.98 -14.15 -3.80
N ILE A 66 6.00 -15.44 -3.53
CA ILE A 66 7.13 -16.12 -2.89
C ILE A 66 7.95 -16.87 -3.95
N GLU A 67 9.28 -16.71 -3.92
CA GLU A 67 10.22 -17.33 -4.88
C GLU A 67 10.60 -18.79 -4.53
N LEU A 68 9.83 -19.44 -3.65
CA LEU A 68 10.06 -20.83 -3.25
C LEU A 68 9.22 -21.76 -4.13
N ARG A 69 9.88 -22.78 -4.68
CA ARG A 69 9.25 -23.85 -5.48
C ARG A 69 8.72 -24.97 -4.59
N GLY A 70 7.77 -25.74 -5.10
CA GLY A 70 7.12 -26.86 -4.43
C GLY A 70 6.10 -26.44 -3.38
N LEU A 71 5.62 -25.18 -3.42
CA LEU A 71 4.66 -24.69 -2.43
C LEU A 71 3.20 -25.02 -2.80
N CYS A 72 2.93 -25.14 -4.08
CA CYS A 72 1.62 -25.45 -4.63
C CYS A 72 1.63 -26.83 -5.29
N PRO A 73 0.56 -27.62 -5.16
CA PRO A 73 0.42 -28.84 -5.93
C PRO A 73 0.44 -28.47 -7.42
N ASP A 74 1.06 -29.31 -8.25
CA ASP A 74 1.06 -29.18 -9.71
C ASP A 74 1.72 -27.92 -10.28
N GLU A 75 2.75 -27.40 -9.60
CA GLU A 75 3.56 -26.24 -10.03
C GLU A 75 4.13 -26.40 -11.45
N GLU A 76 4.57 -27.60 -11.83
CA GLU A 76 5.14 -27.88 -13.15
C GLU A 76 4.09 -28.10 -14.25
N GLN A 77 2.86 -28.50 -13.89
CA GLN A 77 1.82 -28.87 -14.88
C GLN A 77 0.90 -27.69 -15.21
N TYR A 78 0.63 -26.81 -14.24
CA TYR A 78 -0.31 -25.68 -14.41
C TYR A 78 0.34 -24.30 -14.21
N GLY A 79 1.64 -24.24 -13.90
CA GLY A 79 2.34 -22.98 -13.71
C GLY A 79 1.73 -22.17 -12.56
N MET A 80 1.67 -22.79 -11.38
CA MET A 80 1.13 -22.14 -10.18
C MET A 80 2.25 -21.55 -9.32
N GLU A 81 1.98 -20.42 -8.68
CA GLU A 81 2.84 -19.76 -7.72
C GLU A 81 2.09 -19.49 -6.42
N CYS A 82 2.83 -19.47 -5.31
CA CYS A 82 2.24 -19.17 -4.00
C CYS A 82 2.22 -17.64 -3.77
N CYS A 83 1.02 -17.07 -3.65
CA CYS A 83 0.82 -15.69 -3.24
C CYS A 83 0.48 -15.64 -1.76
N ILE A 84 1.31 -14.98 -0.95
CA ILE A 84 0.99 -14.72 0.46
C ILE A 84 0.42 -13.30 0.55
N PRO A 85 -0.85 -13.14 0.96
CA PRO A 85 -1.40 -11.83 1.27
C PRO A 85 -0.50 -11.12 2.28
N PHE A 86 -0.28 -9.82 2.10
CA PHE A 86 0.54 -9.01 3.00
C PHE A 86 0.07 -9.10 4.47
N LEU A 87 -1.18 -9.50 4.70
CA LEU A 87 -1.81 -9.66 6.00
C LEU A 87 -1.49 -10.99 6.71
N SER A 88 -0.88 -11.97 6.04
CA SER A 88 -0.68 -13.33 6.57
C SER A 88 0.75 -13.67 6.97
N ILE A 89 1.69 -12.75 6.74
CA ILE A 89 3.05 -12.89 7.24
C ILE A 89 3.03 -12.55 8.73
N PRO A 90 3.34 -13.49 9.64
CA PRO A 90 3.47 -13.16 11.04
C PRO A 90 4.58 -12.10 11.18
N ALA A 91 4.18 -10.89 11.54
CA ALA A 91 5.02 -9.73 11.81
C ALA A 91 5.89 -9.23 10.64
N LEU A 92 5.28 -8.75 9.54
CA LEU A 92 5.79 -7.51 8.96
C LEU A 92 5.47 -6.39 9.97
N GLN A 93 6.34 -6.19 10.95
CA GLN A 93 6.30 -4.95 11.74
C GLN A 93 6.37 -3.80 10.75
N ALA A 94 5.33 -2.96 10.75
CA ALA A 94 5.36 -1.72 10.01
C ALA A 94 6.60 -0.94 10.47
N PRO A 95 7.38 -0.35 9.55
CA PRO A 95 8.51 0.49 9.94
C PRO A 95 8.03 1.57 10.91
N PHE A 96 8.67 1.69 12.07
CA PHE A 96 8.39 2.75 13.03
C PHE A 96 9.39 3.89 12.89
N PHE A 97 9.03 5.05 13.43
CA PHE A 97 9.86 6.24 13.37
C PHE A 97 11.04 6.16 14.34
N GLU A 98 12.23 6.47 13.85
CA GLU A 98 13.45 6.54 14.67
C GLU A 98 14.04 7.95 14.68
N LEU A 99 14.46 8.39 15.87
CA LEU A 99 14.92 9.74 16.12
C LEU A 99 16.04 10.22 15.18
N PRO A 100 17.06 9.40 14.84
CA PRO A 100 18.13 9.84 13.95
C PRO A 100 17.65 10.20 12.54
N CYS A 101 16.72 9.44 11.97
CA CYS A 101 16.10 9.74 10.67
C CYS A 101 15.15 10.95 10.76
N MET A 102 14.35 11.05 11.83
CA MET A 102 13.45 12.19 12.04
C MET A 102 14.20 13.51 12.19
N ARG A 103 15.36 13.53 12.85
CA ARG A 103 16.18 14.74 13.04
C ARG A 103 16.63 15.38 11.73
N ILE A 104 16.74 14.60 10.66
CA ILE A 104 17.09 15.10 9.33
C ILE A 104 15.87 15.31 8.44
N GLY A 105 14.66 15.24 9.00
CA GLY A 105 13.39 15.38 8.28
C GLY A 105 13.04 14.18 7.40
N GLY A 106 13.56 12.99 7.72
CA GLY A 106 13.26 11.76 7.02
C GLY A 106 12.24 10.87 7.74
N THR A 107 11.85 9.79 7.06
CA THR A 107 11.05 8.70 7.62
C THR A 107 11.73 7.35 7.34
N CYS A 108 11.55 6.40 8.25
CA CYS A 108 12.04 5.04 8.09
C CYS A 108 11.05 4.24 7.24
N ALA A 109 11.51 3.67 6.13
CA ALA A 109 10.72 2.77 5.30
C ALA A 109 11.60 1.68 4.69
N LYS A 110 10.99 0.63 4.13
CA LYS A 110 11.75 -0.37 3.38
C LYS A 110 12.47 0.29 2.20
N ALA A 111 13.67 -0.19 1.87
CA ALA A 111 14.49 0.40 0.82
C ALA A 111 13.77 0.55 -0.53
N PHE A 112 12.91 -0.40 -0.90
CA PHE A 112 12.12 -0.36 -2.14
C PHE A 112 10.91 0.60 -2.08
N ALA A 113 10.47 0.97 -0.87
CA ALA A 113 9.36 1.87 -0.64
C ALA A 113 9.79 3.34 -0.57
N CYS A 114 11.10 3.62 -0.49
CA CYS A 114 11.60 4.98 -0.66
C CYS A 114 11.33 5.46 -2.10
N PRO A 115 10.69 6.63 -2.29
CA PRO A 115 10.61 7.24 -3.61
C PRO A 115 12.00 7.45 -4.22
N THR A 116 12.12 7.35 -5.54
CA THR A 116 13.40 7.50 -6.25
C THR A 116 14.10 8.80 -5.86
N GLY A 117 15.39 8.72 -5.52
CA GLY A 117 16.18 9.89 -5.12
C GLY A 117 15.94 10.40 -3.69
N THR A 118 15.09 9.75 -2.89
CA THR A 118 14.87 10.13 -1.47
C THR A 118 15.69 9.29 -0.50
N ARG A 119 16.26 8.17 -0.92
CA ARG A 119 17.07 7.32 -0.04
C ARG A 119 18.34 8.07 0.37
N VAL A 120 18.56 8.21 1.68
CA VAL A 120 19.74 8.93 2.21
C VAL A 120 21.03 8.12 2.04
N GLY A 121 20.94 6.79 1.97
CA GLY A 121 22.09 5.90 1.71
C GLY A 121 23.13 5.83 2.84
N ARG A 122 22.88 6.51 3.97
CA ARG A 122 23.72 6.52 5.16
C ARG A 122 23.17 5.56 6.21
N LYS A 123 24.02 4.64 6.70
CA LYS A 123 23.68 3.72 7.79
C LYS A 123 23.56 4.45 9.14
N GLY A 124 22.82 3.84 10.07
CA GLY A 124 22.62 4.34 11.43
C GLY A 124 21.50 5.39 11.58
N LEU A 125 20.65 5.55 10.56
CA LEU A 125 19.50 6.47 10.63
C LEU A 125 18.21 5.79 11.12
N CYS A 126 18.05 4.50 10.82
CA CYS A 126 17.02 3.63 11.39
C CYS A 126 17.70 2.40 12.05
N PRO A 127 18.62 2.61 13.02
CA PRO A 127 19.49 1.57 13.57
C PRO A 127 18.77 0.29 14.00
N ASP A 128 17.62 0.40 14.66
CA ASP A 128 16.94 -0.78 15.23
C ASP A 128 16.29 -1.66 14.15
N GLN A 129 16.00 -1.05 13.00
CA GLN A 129 15.28 -1.69 11.90
C GLN A 129 16.16 -1.91 10.66
N GLN A 130 17.42 -1.48 10.72
CA GLN A 130 18.31 -1.49 9.56
C GLN A 130 18.62 -2.92 9.06
N GLU A 131 18.72 -3.88 9.98
CA GLU A 131 18.91 -5.31 9.64
C GLU A 131 17.70 -5.89 8.90
N LEU A 132 16.52 -5.29 9.05
CA LEU A 132 15.29 -5.67 8.36
C LEU A 132 15.16 -5.03 6.96
N GLY A 133 16.23 -4.37 6.47
CA GLY A 133 16.24 -3.69 5.18
C GLY A 133 15.45 -2.37 5.17
N ILE A 134 15.22 -1.79 6.36
CA ILE A 134 14.65 -0.45 6.51
C ILE A 134 15.76 0.59 6.40
N GLU A 135 15.46 1.65 5.66
CA GLU A 135 16.36 2.74 5.33
C GLU A 135 15.67 4.07 5.63
N CYS A 136 16.47 5.11 5.82
CA CYS A 136 15.94 6.46 5.97
C CYS A 136 15.68 7.07 4.59
N CYS A 137 14.42 7.38 4.30
CA CYS A 137 14.01 8.14 3.15
C CYS A 137 13.82 9.60 3.58
N ARG A 138 14.55 10.52 2.95
CA ARG A 138 14.42 11.96 3.12
C ARG A 138 14.13 12.58 1.77
N PRO A 139 13.07 13.38 1.64
CA PRO A 139 12.86 14.19 0.43
C PRO A 139 14.10 15.04 0.18
N THR A 140 14.82 14.77 -0.91
CA THR A 140 16.03 15.51 -1.31
C THR A 140 15.68 16.89 -1.86
N ASN A 141 14.53 16.96 -2.54
CA ASN A 141 13.85 18.17 -2.92
C ASN A 141 12.46 18.15 -2.28
N THR A 142 12.36 18.45 -0.98
CA THR A 142 11.18 19.23 -0.62
C THR A 142 11.45 20.60 -1.19
N GLU A 143 11.10 20.78 -2.46
CA GLU A 143 10.46 22.02 -2.83
C GLU A 143 9.40 22.25 -1.74
N LYS A 144 9.72 23.12 -0.79
CA LYS A 144 8.78 23.49 0.25
C LYS A 144 7.70 24.26 -0.48
N THR A 145 6.66 23.58 -0.93
CA THR A 145 5.52 24.30 -1.46
C THR A 145 4.76 24.88 -0.27
N CYS A 146 4.25 26.08 -0.42
CA CYS A 146 3.38 26.74 0.53
C CYS A 146 2.17 25.85 0.84
N ILE A 147 1.64 25.17 -0.18
CA ILE A 147 0.55 24.20 -0.01
C ILE A 147 0.98 23.03 0.90
N PHE A 148 2.21 22.53 0.79
CA PHE A 148 2.68 21.41 1.62
C PHE A 148 2.74 21.77 3.11
N ILE A 149 3.01 23.04 3.43
CA ILE A 149 3.04 23.53 4.82
C ILE A 149 1.68 24.09 5.28
N ASN A 150 0.59 23.76 4.56
CA ASN A 150 -0.77 24.29 4.79
C ASN A 150 -0.85 25.83 4.79
N GLY A 151 0.07 26.48 4.07
CA GLY A 151 0.06 27.92 3.88
C GLY A 151 -0.78 28.35 2.68
N VAL A 152 -0.95 29.66 2.55
CA VAL A 152 -1.63 30.32 1.43
C VAL A 152 -0.68 31.34 0.81
N CYS A 153 -0.51 31.31 -0.51
CA CYS A 153 0.23 32.34 -1.24
C CYS A 153 -0.60 33.63 -1.29
N MET A 154 -0.07 34.72 -0.75
CA MET A 154 -0.74 36.03 -0.70
C MET A 154 0.03 37.05 -1.52
N ALA A 155 -0.68 37.93 -2.23
CA ALA A 155 -0.10 38.92 -3.15
C ALA A 155 0.59 40.11 -2.45
N SER A 156 0.37 40.29 -1.15
CA SER A 156 0.98 41.37 -0.37
C SER A 156 1.49 40.87 0.97
N ALA A 157 2.73 41.25 1.30
CA ALA A 157 3.34 41.06 2.61
C ALA A 157 2.53 41.76 3.73
N ASP A 158 1.77 42.81 3.42
CA ASP A 158 1.02 43.59 4.41
C ASP A 158 -0.21 42.83 4.94
N GLU A 159 -0.70 41.82 4.21
CA GLU A 159 -1.83 40.97 4.62
C GLU A 159 -1.40 39.81 5.52
N CYS A 160 -0.09 39.54 5.60
CA CYS A 160 0.50 38.47 6.40
C CYS A 160 1.54 39.06 7.37
N PRO A 161 1.28 39.07 8.70
CA PRO A 161 2.29 39.52 9.66
C PRO A 161 3.63 38.82 9.45
N GLU A 162 4.75 39.56 9.53
CA GLU A 162 6.11 39.07 9.22
C GLU A 162 6.44 37.74 9.91
N ILE A 163 5.97 37.56 11.15
CA ILE A 163 6.16 36.32 11.94
C ILE A 163 5.46 35.07 11.38
N MET A 164 4.49 35.25 10.46
CA MET A 164 3.71 34.20 9.80
C MET A 164 4.13 33.99 8.34
N GLN A 165 5.10 34.77 7.84
CA GLN A 165 5.63 34.66 6.49
C GLN A 165 6.69 33.55 6.43
N ILE A 166 6.61 32.71 5.39
CA ILE A 166 7.59 31.65 5.12
C ILE A 166 8.26 31.93 3.78
N GLU A 167 9.58 32.15 3.83
CA GLU A 167 10.41 32.37 2.65
C GLU A 167 10.85 31.05 1.99
N GLY A 168 11.17 31.14 0.70
CA GLY A 168 11.80 30.04 -0.04
C GLY A 168 10.83 28.92 -0.44
N THR A 169 9.55 29.24 -0.61
CA THR A 169 8.60 28.30 -1.23
C THR A 169 8.65 28.36 -2.76
N SER A 170 8.43 27.22 -3.43
CA SER A 170 8.59 27.13 -4.90
C SER A 170 7.30 27.35 -5.69
N ASP A 171 6.14 27.32 -5.05
CA ASP A 171 4.80 27.35 -5.65
C ASP A 171 4.11 28.71 -5.62
N CYS A 172 4.61 29.66 -4.83
CA CYS A 172 4.15 31.05 -4.87
C CYS A 172 4.81 31.81 -6.03
N LYS A 173 4.09 32.75 -6.65
CA LYS A 173 4.71 33.63 -7.67
C LYS A 173 5.79 34.51 -7.05
N HIS A 174 6.61 35.13 -7.90
CA HIS A 174 7.73 36.00 -7.46
C HIS A 174 7.27 37.21 -6.62
N ASP A 175 6.00 37.60 -6.73
CA ASP A 175 5.34 38.69 -6.02
C ASP A 175 4.41 38.21 -4.89
N GLU A 176 4.34 36.90 -4.64
CA GLU A 176 3.52 36.29 -3.60
C GLU A 176 4.38 35.76 -2.45
N ILE A 177 3.87 35.85 -1.23
CA ILE A 177 4.50 35.30 -0.01
C ILE A 177 3.65 34.16 0.54
N CYS A 178 4.30 33.10 1.01
CA CYS A 178 3.61 32.05 1.71
C CYS A 178 3.28 32.45 3.14
N CYS A 179 2.00 32.43 3.51
CA CYS A 179 1.52 32.76 4.84
C CYS A 179 0.93 31.53 5.55
N ILE A 180 1.28 31.32 6.82
CA ILE A 180 0.70 30.26 7.66
C ILE A 180 -0.08 30.85 8.83
N TYR A 181 -1.34 30.43 9.00
CA TYR A 181 -2.15 30.77 10.18
C TYR A 181 -2.09 29.61 11.17
N ASN A 182 -1.55 29.84 12.37
CA ASN A 182 -1.62 28.84 13.45
C ASN A 182 -3.09 28.57 13.77
N GLN A 183 -3.55 27.34 13.54
CA GLN A 183 -4.83 26.83 14.05
C GLN A 183 -4.64 26.13 15.39
#